data_AF-A0A7S3KHJ7-F1
#
_entry.id   AF-A0A7S3KHJ7-F1
#
_cell.length_a   1.000
_cell.length_b   1.000
_cell.length_c   1.000
_cell.angle_alpha   90.00
_cell.angle_beta   90.00
_cell.angle_gamma   90.00
#
_symmetry.space_group_name_H-M   'P 1'
#
loop_
_entity.id
_entity.type
_entity.pdbx_description
1 polymer ?
#
loop_
_entity_poly.entity_id
_entity_poly.type
_entity_poly.pdbx_seq_one_letter_code
_entity_poly.pdbx_strand_id
1 'polypeptide(L)'
;GLANENIDTMGLSLHFGNQITFLAIMHQINALEQYFPSYGDELSWTLYKKRGEYWVFGEYDDEKLNLESKANSMGEISLDRFITYICSKVYFGDIKKVLRGEEDPDDFLDSPHNCKQFFENHY
;
A
#
# COMPACT_ATOMS: atom_id res chain seq x y z
N GLY A 1 -8.76 19.72 -0.20
CA GLY A 1 -8.66 20.02 1.24
C GLY A 1 -9.63 19.19 2.05
N LEU A 2 -9.62 17.88 1.86
CA LEU A 2 -10.40 16.88 2.59
C LEU A 2 -9.48 15.67 2.66
N ALA A 3 -8.78 15.48 3.78
CA ALA A 3 -7.92 14.31 4.06
C ALA A 3 -7.34 14.35 5.49
N ASN A 4 -7.21 15.54 6.08
CA ASN A 4 -6.41 15.70 7.31
C ASN A 4 -7.17 15.43 8.61
N GLU A 5 -8.51 15.54 8.64
CA GLU A 5 -9.25 15.54 9.92
C GLU A 5 -9.56 14.13 10.47
N ASN A 6 -9.70 13.10 9.62
CA ASN A 6 -10.00 11.72 10.06
C ASN A 6 -8.76 10.87 10.38
N ILE A 7 -7.58 11.26 9.89
CA ILE A 7 -6.32 10.56 10.21
C ILE A 7 -5.94 10.79 11.68
N ASP A 8 -6.33 11.93 12.26
CA ASP A 8 -5.99 12.30 13.64
C ASP A 8 -6.76 11.51 14.72
N THR A 9 -7.71 10.65 14.34
CA THR A 9 -8.60 9.92 15.28
C THR A 9 -8.24 8.46 15.57
N MET A 10 -7.43 7.78 14.75
CA MET A 10 -6.99 6.39 15.02
C MET A 10 -5.46 6.33 15.13
N GLY A 11 -4.97 6.31 16.37
CA GLY A 11 -3.53 6.24 16.65
C GLY A 11 -2.90 4.86 16.44
N LEU A 12 -3.69 3.79 16.42
CA LEU A 12 -3.23 2.42 16.21
C LEU A 12 -4.39 1.53 15.70
N SER A 13 -4.12 0.72 14.68
CA SER A 13 -4.98 -0.38 14.25
C SER A 13 -4.19 -1.68 14.24
N LEU A 14 -4.73 -2.73 14.86
CA LEU A 14 -4.11 -4.05 14.94
C LEU A 14 -4.97 -5.06 14.18
N HIS A 15 -4.33 -5.81 13.29
CA HIS A 15 -4.97 -6.85 12.49
C HIS A 15 -4.21 -8.16 12.69
N PHE A 16 -4.92 -9.20 13.18
CA PHE A 16 -4.34 -10.53 13.34
C PHE A 16 -4.67 -11.37 12.11
N GLY A 17 -3.64 -11.77 11.38
CA GLY A 17 -3.73 -12.64 10.22
C GLY A 17 -3.16 -14.03 10.50
N ASN A 18 -3.05 -14.83 9.45
CA ASN A 18 -2.27 -16.06 9.46
C ASN A 18 -1.19 -16.02 8.37
N GLN A 19 -0.35 -17.04 8.33
CA GLN A 19 0.73 -17.19 7.35
C GLN A 19 0.28 -17.01 5.88
N ILE A 20 -0.95 -17.41 5.53
CA ILE A 20 -1.48 -17.26 4.16
C ILE A 20 -1.82 -15.80 3.87
N THR A 21 -2.46 -15.11 4.82
CA THR A 21 -2.75 -13.67 4.71
C THR A 21 -1.45 -12.87 4.54
N PHE A 22 -0.45 -13.19 5.35
CA PHE A 22 0.86 -12.54 5.29
C PHE A 22 1.54 -12.75 3.93
N LEU A 23 1.63 -14.01 3.47
CA LEU A 23 2.22 -14.34 2.18
C LEU A 23 1.51 -13.66 1.02
N ALA A 24 0.17 -13.58 1.06
CA ALA A 24 -0.61 -12.90 0.04
C ALA A 24 -0.26 -11.39 -0.04
N ILE A 25 -0.16 -10.73 1.10
CA ILE A 25 0.23 -9.31 1.16
C ILE A 25 1.65 -9.13 0.62
N MET A 26 2.62 -9.87 1.16
CA MET A 26 4.03 -9.75 0.79
C MET A 26 4.29 -10.03 -0.69
N HIS A 27 3.56 -10.99 -1.26
CA HIS A 27 3.61 -11.27 -2.69
C HIS A 27 3.09 -10.10 -3.53
N GLN A 28 1.98 -9.48 -3.13
CA GLN A 28 1.41 -8.33 -3.84
C GLN A 28 2.33 -7.12 -3.80
N ILE A 29 2.91 -6.80 -2.65
CA ILE A 29 3.80 -5.64 -2.50
C ILE A 29 5.24 -5.92 -2.95
N ASN A 30 5.51 -7.09 -3.54
CA ASN A 30 6.81 -7.53 -4.05
C ASN A 30 7.98 -7.18 -3.12
N ALA A 31 7.74 -7.29 -1.81
CA ALA A 31 8.67 -6.74 -0.82
C ALA A 31 9.82 -7.70 -0.50
N LEU A 32 9.67 -9.01 -0.76
CA LEU A 32 10.68 -10.04 -0.48
C LEU A 32 10.64 -11.15 -1.55
N GLU A 33 11.77 -11.39 -2.23
CA GLU A 33 11.89 -12.43 -3.28
C GLU A 33 11.92 -13.87 -2.72
N GLN A 34 12.29 -14.06 -1.45
CA GLN A 34 12.37 -15.37 -0.80
C GLN A 34 12.06 -15.24 0.68
N TYR A 35 10.81 -15.52 1.09
CA TYR A 35 10.40 -15.40 2.49
C TYR A 35 9.55 -16.59 2.97
N PHE A 36 9.79 -17.00 4.22
CA PHE A 36 9.04 -18.04 4.93
C PHE A 36 8.51 -17.48 6.25
N PRO A 37 7.18 -17.37 6.42
CA PRO A 37 6.60 -16.82 7.63
C PRO A 37 6.95 -17.62 8.87
N SER A 38 7.26 -16.92 9.96
CA SER A 38 7.50 -17.45 11.29
C SER A 38 6.36 -17.09 12.24
N TYR A 39 6.37 -17.70 13.42
CA TYR A 39 5.38 -17.40 14.44
C TYR A 39 5.65 -16.02 15.04
N GLY A 40 4.64 -15.16 14.97
CA GLY A 40 4.71 -13.82 15.57
C GLY A 40 5.26 -12.76 14.65
N ASP A 41 5.50 -13.06 13.37
CA ASP A 41 5.86 -12.07 12.35
C ASP A 41 4.95 -10.86 12.40
N GLU A 42 5.55 -9.68 12.32
CA GLU A 42 4.84 -8.41 12.30
C GLU A 42 5.11 -7.66 10.99
N LEU A 43 4.04 -7.31 10.29
CA LEU A 43 4.05 -6.34 9.20
C LEU A 43 3.37 -5.07 9.69
N SER A 44 4.10 -3.96 9.71
CA SER A 44 3.60 -2.68 10.19
C SER A 44 3.65 -1.61 9.08
N TRP A 45 2.71 -0.68 9.14
CA TRP A 45 2.69 0.52 8.30
C TRP A 45 2.52 1.73 9.19
N THR A 46 3.50 2.64 9.16
CA THR A 46 3.47 3.85 9.98
C THR A 46 3.15 5.06 9.11
N LEU A 47 2.03 5.72 9.41
CA LEU A 47 1.62 6.99 8.83
C LEU A 47 2.02 8.13 9.76
N TYR A 48 2.72 9.14 9.23
CA TYR A 48 3.18 10.28 10.02
C TYR A 48 3.24 11.56 9.20
N LYS A 49 3.26 12.70 9.88
CA LYS A 49 3.28 14.03 9.26
C LYS A 49 4.68 14.64 9.32
N LYS A 50 5.22 15.04 8.18
CA LYS A 50 6.55 15.67 8.02
C LYS A 50 6.42 16.90 7.14
N ARG A 51 6.77 18.07 7.68
CA ARG A 51 6.74 19.37 6.96
C ARG A 51 5.38 19.71 6.32
N GLY A 52 4.27 19.28 6.95
CA GLY A 52 2.91 19.54 6.47
C GLY A 52 2.35 18.47 5.53
N GLU A 53 3.17 17.51 5.13
CA GLU A 53 2.78 16.39 4.24
C GLU A 53 2.70 15.08 5.02
N TYR A 54 1.89 14.14 4.54
CA TYR A 54 1.78 12.80 5.11
C TYR A 54 2.71 11.82 4.37
N TRP A 55 3.37 10.99 5.16
CA TRP A 55 4.36 10.03 4.71
C TRP A 55 4.09 8.67 5.34
N VAL A 56 4.46 7.62 4.63
CA VAL A 56 4.29 6.22 5.03
C VAL A 56 5.65 5.54 4.93
N PHE A 57 5.96 4.67 5.88
CA PHE A 57 6.95 3.61 5.71
C PHE A 57 6.38 2.30 6.22
N GLY A 58 6.85 1.20 5.64
CA GLY A 58 6.48 -0.15 6.06
C GLY A 58 7.68 -0.87 6.64
N GLU A 59 7.44 -1.69 7.65
CA GLU A 59 8.44 -2.52 8.29
C GLU A 59 7.94 -3.97 8.38
N TYR A 60 8.87 -4.90 8.26
CA TYR A 60 8.66 -6.30 8.56
C TYR A 60 9.75 -6.72 9.55
N ASP A 61 9.36 -7.14 10.76
CA ASP A 61 10.27 -7.48 11.87
C ASP A 61 11.42 -6.46 12.05
N ASP A 62 11.06 -5.18 12.16
CA ASP A 62 11.96 -4.02 12.29
C ASP A 62 12.85 -3.72 11.06
N GLU A 63 12.71 -4.46 9.96
CA GLU A 63 13.38 -4.18 8.70
C GLU A 63 12.49 -3.38 7.73
N LYS A 64 13.04 -2.30 7.16
CA LYS A 64 12.29 -1.48 6.21
C LYS A 64 12.01 -2.21 4.91
N LEU A 65 10.75 -2.18 4.48
CA LEU A 65 10.33 -2.78 3.23
C LEU A 65 10.90 -2.01 2.03
N ASN A 66 11.40 -2.76 1.04
CA ASN A 66 11.77 -2.22 -0.25
C ASN A 66 10.55 -2.16 -1.17
N LEU A 67 9.92 -0.98 -1.26
CA LEU A 67 8.76 -0.74 -2.13
C LEU A 67 9.18 -0.44 -3.58
N GLU A 68 9.97 -1.33 -4.19
CA GLU A 68 10.42 -1.25 -5.60
C GLU A 68 11.02 0.11 -5.98
N SER A 69 11.88 0.67 -5.12
CA SER A 69 12.48 2.00 -5.32
C SER A 69 11.50 3.18 -5.40
N LYS A 70 10.23 3.00 -5.01
CA LYS A 70 9.26 4.09 -4.84
C LYS A 70 9.49 4.89 -3.55
N ALA A 71 10.09 4.23 -2.56
CA ALA A 71 10.53 4.83 -1.32
C ALA A 71 11.82 5.65 -1.53
N ASN A 72 11.99 6.70 -0.72
CA ASN A 72 13.22 7.48 -0.68
C ASN A 72 14.37 6.70 0.01
N SER A 73 15.55 7.31 0.14
CA SER A 73 16.71 6.70 0.80
C SER A 73 16.48 6.33 2.28
N MET A 74 15.40 6.82 2.89
CA MET A 74 14.98 6.52 4.25
C MET A 74 13.87 5.47 4.30
N GLY A 75 13.48 4.86 3.17
CA GLY A 75 12.36 3.91 3.10
C GLY A 75 10.97 4.56 3.22
N GLU A 76 10.88 5.88 3.07
CA GLU A 76 9.64 6.64 3.21
C GLU A 76 9.03 6.95 1.84
N ILE A 77 7.71 6.94 1.74
CA ILE A 77 6.94 7.31 0.55
C ILE A 77 5.81 8.27 0.95
N SER A 78 5.57 9.32 0.15
CA SER A 78 4.44 10.23 0.40
C SER A 78 3.12 9.48 0.32
N LEU A 79 2.13 9.82 1.15
CA LEU A 79 0.84 9.11 1.23
C LEU A 79 0.16 8.93 -0.14
N ASP A 80 0.14 9.97 -0.99
CA ASP A 80 -0.49 9.89 -2.32
C ASP A 80 0.18 8.83 -3.22
N ARG A 81 1.52 8.77 -3.17
CA ARG A 81 2.30 7.75 -3.89
C ARG A 81 2.14 6.37 -3.28
N PHE A 82 1.99 6.28 -1.96
CA PHE A 82 1.70 5.02 -1.27
C PHE A 82 0.37 4.43 -1.72
N ILE A 83 -0.70 5.24 -1.72
CA ILE A 83 -2.03 4.83 -2.18
C ILE A 83 -1.96 4.36 -3.64
N THR A 84 -1.32 5.14 -4.51
CA THR A 84 -1.12 4.77 -5.92
C THR A 84 -0.38 3.43 -6.05
N TYR A 85 0.69 3.24 -5.26
CA TYR A 85 1.44 2.00 -5.22
C TYR A 85 0.57 0.81 -4.83
N ILE A 86 -0.14 0.88 -3.70
CA ILE A 86 -1.02 -0.20 -3.24
C ILE A 86 -2.12 -0.49 -4.26
N CYS A 87 -2.76 0.55 -4.82
CA CYS A 87 -3.78 0.37 -5.85
C CYS A 87 -3.24 -0.37 -7.08
N SER A 88 -2.00 -0.10 -7.51
CA SER A 88 -1.37 -0.82 -8.62
C SER A 88 -1.11 -2.31 -8.32
N LYS A 89 -0.98 -2.70 -7.05
CA LYS A 89 -0.74 -4.09 -6.64
C LYS A 89 -2.02 -4.88 -6.41
N VAL A 90 -3.10 -4.18 -6.07
CA VAL A 90 -4.45 -4.73 -5.90
C VAL A 90 -5.26 -4.66 -7.21
N TYR A 91 -4.67 -4.08 -8.26
CA TYR A 91 -5.30 -3.92 -9.56
C TYR A 91 -5.72 -5.27 -10.18
N PHE A 92 -7.00 -5.36 -10.58
CA PHE A 92 -7.66 -6.59 -11.06
C PHE A 92 -7.68 -6.73 -12.61
N GLY A 93 -6.95 -5.89 -13.36
CA GLY A 93 -6.87 -5.98 -14.82
C GLY A 93 -5.69 -6.81 -15.35
N ASP A 94 -5.53 -6.88 -16.69
CA ASP A 94 -4.54 -7.77 -17.33
C ASP A 94 -3.17 -7.07 -17.47
N ILE A 95 -2.22 -7.43 -16.60
CA ILE A 95 -0.83 -6.92 -16.61
C ILE A 95 -0.17 -7.03 -17.98
N LYS A 96 -0.47 -8.07 -18.78
CA LYS A 96 0.14 -8.23 -20.11
C LYS A 96 -0.39 -7.21 -21.12
N LYS A 97 -1.59 -6.66 -20.92
CA LYS A 97 -2.18 -5.60 -21.76
C LYS A 97 -1.66 -4.23 -21.33
N VAL A 98 -1.49 -4.00 -20.03
CA VAL A 98 -0.86 -2.79 -19.49
C VAL A 98 0.55 -2.61 -20.06
N LEU A 99 1.37 -3.67 -20.04
CA LEU A 99 2.74 -3.62 -20.59
C LEU A 99 2.79 -3.38 -22.11
N ARG A 100 1.67 -3.57 -22.82
CA ARG A 100 1.54 -3.31 -24.27
C ARG A 100 0.85 -1.98 -24.58
N GLY A 101 0.43 -1.23 -23.56
CA GLY A 101 -0.35 0.01 -23.72
C GLY A 101 -1.78 -0.24 -24.23
N GLU A 102 -2.28 -1.47 -24.11
CA GLU A 102 -3.64 -1.87 -24.55
C GLU A 102 -4.69 -1.66 -23.44
N GLU A 103 -4.23 -1.36 -22.23
CA GLU A 103 -5.05 -1.12 -21.05
C GLU A 103 -4.35 -0.04 -20.22
N ASP A 104 -5.06 1.05 -19.89
CA ASP A 104 -4.56 2.07 -18.99
C ASP A 104 -5.00 1.73 -17.56
N PRO A 105 -4.06 1.48 -16.62
CA PRO A 105 -4.41 1.32 -15.20
C PRO A 105 -5.18 2.52 -14.64
N ASP A 106 -4.99 3.72 -15.21
CA ASP A 106 -5.67 4.94 -14.79
C ASP A 106 -7.15 4.96 -15.22
N ASP A 107 -7.54 4.28 -16.31
CA ASP A 107 -8.95 4.13 -16.72
C ASP A 107 -9.77 3.39 -15.63
N PHE A 108 -9.10 2.54 -14.86
CA PHE A 108 -9.72 1.86 -13.74
C PHE A 108 -9.70 2.70 -12.48
N LEU A 109 -8.84 3.71 -12.32
CA LEU A 109 -8.91 4.68 -11.23
C LEU A 109 -10.09 5.67 -11.35
N ASP A 110 -10.76 5.70 -12.50
CA ASP A 110 -12.02 6.42 -12.73
C ASP A 110 -13.26 5.51 -12.88
N SER A 111 -13.07 4.19 -12.87
CA SER A 111 -14.16 3.20 -12.94
C SER A 111 -15.08 3.21 -11.70
N PRO A 112 -16.43 3.13 -11.85
CA PRO A 112 -17.44 3.02 -10.78
C PRO A 112 -17.20 1.96 -9.71
N HIS A 113 -16.20 1.08 -9.90
CA HIS A 113 -15.91 -0.10 -9.09
C HIS A 113 -14.49 -0.12 -8.51
N ASN A 114 -13.77 0.99 -8.58
CA ASN A 114 -12.38 1.01 -8.13
C ASN A 114 -12.23 1.34 -6.64
N CYS A 115 -11.06 1.03 -6.10
CA CYS A 115 -10.76 1.25 -4.69
C CYS A 115 -10.89 2.73 -4.29
N LYS A 116 -10.50 3.69 -5.15
CA LYS A 116 -10.59 5.13 -4.88
C LYS A 116 -12.05 5.55 -4.67
N GLN A 117 -12.97 5.17 -5.54
CA GLN A 117 -14.39 5.44 -5.38
C GLN A 117 -15.06 4.60 -4.28
N PHE A 118 -14.56 3.40 -3.97
CA PHE A 118 -14.99 2.69 -2.75
C PHE A 118 -14.68 3.55 -1.51
N PHE A 119 -13.48 4.12 -1.43
CA PHE A 119 -13.10 5.01 -0.34
C PHE A 119 -13.85 6.35 -0.38
N GLU A 120 -14.09 6.96 -1.56
CA GLU A 120 -14.85 8.21 -1.69
C GLU A 120 -16.37 8.05 -1.46
N ASN A 121 -16.94 6.85 -1.65
CA ASN A 121 -18.37 6.59 -1.48
C ASN A 121 -18.75 5.99 -0.12
N HIS A 122 -17.77 5.44 0.63
CA HIS A 122 -18.02 4.80 1.93
C HIS A 122 -17.33 5.53 3.10
N TYR A 123 -16.60 6.61 2.84
CA TYR A 123 -15.95 7.49 3.81
C TYR A 123 -15.99 8.95 3.35
#